data_AF-X1C6C1-F1
#
_entry.id   AF-X1C6C1-F1
#
_cell.length_a   1.000
_cell.length_b   1.000
_cell.length_c   1.000
_cell.angle_alpha   90.00
_cell.angle_beta   90.00
_cell.angle_gamma   90.00
#
_symmetry.space_group_name_H-M   'P 1'
#
loop_
_entity.id
_entity.type
_entity.pdbx_description
1 polymer ?
#
loop_
_entity_poly.entity_id
_entity_poly.type
_entity_poly.pdbx_seq_one_letter_code
_entity_poly.pdbx_strand_id
1 'polypeptide(L)'
;MANIKFSAFTTETDDTQIDFLASYQGTTMKKIAPNNITGAYPFKIEIDSLYSGFVPGSLSGAPQGNTILGIDAGNALTTGTNNTLIGNDAGLLLTTGAETTFVGRSTGRVNTATGSVSMGYEAGYSNTSGVSNTNVGYKAGYQNTTNANRTYMGYEAGNYNSGGNNTGVGYRACNGYFSFGTGQGTGADNTGIGYEAMSSLNGASAIKNTAVGVQSLGGVLTAGNNAALGYRAGQM
;
A
#
# COMPACT_ATOMS: atom_id res chain seq x y z
N MET A 1 14.52 -21.60 -15.88
CA MET A 1 14.21 -22.46 -14.72
C MET A 1 13.26 -23.54 -15.19
N ALA A 2 13.57 -24.82 -14.97
CA ALA A 2 12.63 -25.89 -15.32
C ALA A 2 11.41 -25.79 -14.40
N ASN A 3 10.21 -25.79 -14.96
CA ASN A 3 8.97 -25.77 -14.18
C ASN A 3 8.92 -27.03 -13.32
N ILE A 4 8.87 -26.88 -12.00
CA ILE A 4 8.63 -27.99 -11.09
C ILE A 4 7.20 -28.46 -11.32
N LYS A 5 7.04 -29.63 -11.96
CA LYS A 5 5.73 -30.27 -12.09
C LYS A 5 5.44 -31.01 -10.80
N PHE A 6 4.39 -30.62 -10.09
CA PHE A 6 3.91 -31.32 -8.88
C PHE A 6 3.59 -32.81 -9.11
N SER A 7 3.44 -33.23 -10.37
CA SER A 7 3.31 -34.64 -10.74
C SER A 7 4.58 -35.47 -10.56
N ALA A 8 5.75 -34.86 -10.39
CA ALA A 8 7.05 -35.54 -10.29
C ALA A 8 7.37 -36.08 -8.87
N PHE A 9 6.62 -35.64 -7.85
CA PHE A 9 6.77 -36.16 -6.48
C PHE A 9 6.00 -37.48 -6.33
N THR A 10 6.72 -38.55 -5.99
CA THR A 10 6.23 -39.94 -5.96
C THR A 10 6.43 -40.66 -4.62
N THR A 11 7.18 -40.08 -3.70
CA THR A 11 7.48 -40.66 -2.38
C THR A 11 6.72 -39.96 -1.26
N GLU A 12 6.11 -40.75 -0.38
CA GLU A 12 5.43 -40.30 0.84
C GLU A 12 6.40 -40.31 2.02
N THR A 13 6.33 -39.30 2.89
CA THR A 13 7.15 -39.19 4.12
C THR A 13 6.23 -39.13 5.35
N ASP A 14 6.75 -39.55 6.51
CA ASP A 14 6.07 -39.56 7.81
C ASP A 14 5.45 -38.20 8.17
N ASP A 15 4.21 -38.22 8.66
CA ASP A 15 3.40 -37.05 9.03
C ASP A 15 4.05 -36.17 10.10
N THR A 16 4.93 -36.74 10.92
CA THR A 16 5.69 -36.01 11.95
C THR A 16 6.78 -35.10 11.37
N GLN A 17 7.01 -35.11 10.05
CA GLN A 17 8.04 -34.34 9.35
C GLN A 17 7.49 -33.49 8.19
N ILE A 18 6.20 -33.12 8.21
CA ILE A 18 5.56 -32.37 7.10
C ILE A 18 5.33 -30.91 7.47
N ASP A 19 5.89 -29.99 6.67
CA ASP A 19 5.66 -28.54 6.78
C ASP A 19 4.76 -27.96 5.67
N PHE A 20 4.40 -28.71 4.59
CA PHE A 20 3.59 -28.17 3.48
C PHE A 20 2.72 -29.17 2.69
N LEU A 21 1.50 -28.75 2.32
CA LEU A 21 0.55 -29.46 1.45
C LEU A 21 0.67 -28.96 -0.01
N ALA A 22 0.92 -29.85 -0.98
CA ALA A 22 1.26 -29.43 -2.35
C ALA A 22 0.13 -29.54 -3.38
N SER A 23 -0.84 -30.44 -3.21
CA SER A 23 -2.06 -30.50 -4.04
C SER A 23 -3.09 -31.49 -3.47
N TYR A 24 -4.36 -31.31 -3.86
CA TYR A 24 -5.49 -32.22 -3.59
C TYR A 24 -5.99 -32.83 -4.91
N GLN A 25 -5.99 -34.15 -5.03
CA GLN A 25 -6.57 -34.91 -6.16
C GLN A 25 -7.46 -36.02 -5.61
N GLY A 26 -8.78 -35.83 -5.63
CA GLY A 26 -9.73 -36.83 -5.15
C GLY A 26 -9.62 -37.05 -3.64
N THR A 27 -9.20 -38.23 -3.18
CA THR A 27 -9.07 -38.57 -1.76
C THR A 27 -7.64 -38.58 -1.24
N THR A 28 -6.65 -38.23 -2.05
CA THR A 28 -5.23 -38.45 -1.73
C THR A 28 -4.43 -37.14 -1.79
N MET A 29 -3.64 -36.91 -0.74
CA MET A 29 -2.84 -35.70 -0.54
C MET A 29 -1.41 -35.93 -1.03
N LYS A 30 -0.89 -35.07 -1.92
CA LYS A 30 0.54 -35.08 -2.28
C LYS A 30 1.32 -34.09 -1.41
N LYS A 31 2.40 -34.57 -0.77
CA LYS A 31 3.18 -33.90 0.28
C LYS A 31 4.60 -33.55 -0.22
N ILE A 32 5.19 -32.45 0.23
CA ILE A 32 6.58 -32.05 -0.07
C ILE A 32 7.42 -32.14 1.21
N ALA A 33 8.58 -32.79 1.15
CA ALA A 33 9.50 -32.90 2.28
C ALA A 33 10.19 -31.54 2.61
N PRO A 34 10.51 -31.25 3.89
CA PRO A 34 11.05 -29.96 4.36
C PRO A 34 12.34 -29.46 3.67
N ASN A 35 13.08 -30.33 3.00
CA ASN A 35 14.36 -30.01 2.35
C ASN A 35 14.30 -29.99 0.81
N ASN A 36 13.12 -30.21 0.22
CA ASN A 36 12.94 -30.26 -1.23
C ASN A 36 12.56 -28.89 -1.85
N ILE A 37 12.47 -27.83 -1.04
CA ILE A 37 12.38 -26.45 -1.50
C ILE A 37 13.75 -25.81 -1.33
N THR A 38 14.64 -26.01 -2.30
CA THR A 38 16.00 -25.48 -2.27
C THR A 38 16.07 -24.06 -2.86
N GLY A 39 16.73 -23.14 -2.13
CA GLY A 39 16.86 -21.72 -2.47
C GLY A 39 16.90 -20.87 -1.18
N ALA A 40 17.57 -19.73 -1.16
CA ALA A 40 17.78 -18.92 0.06
C ALA A 40 16.50 -18.31 0.67
N TYR A 41 15.35 -18.47 0.01
CA TYR A 41 14.09 -17.79 0.35
C TYR A 41 12.86 -18.70 0.16
N PRO A 42 12.80 -19.91 0.75
CA PRO A 42 11.64 -20.75 0.62
C PRO A 42 10.54 -20.24 1.56
N PHE A 43 9.34 -20.26 1.03
CA PHE A 43 8.08 -20.00 1.72
C PHE A 43 8.06 -20.56 3.17
N LYS A 44 7.83 -19.72 4.20
CA LYS A 44 7.76 -20.10 5.62
C LYS A 44 6.36 -19.86 6.16
N ILE A 45 5.78 -20.84 6.86
CA ILE A 45 4.61 -20.64 7.73
C ILE A 45 5.10 -20.67 9.18
N GLU A 46 4.75 -19.66 9.98
CA GLU A 46 5.11 -19.61 11.40
C GLU A 46 4.06 -18.82 12.18
N ILE A 47 3.53 -19.40 13.27
CA ILE A 47 2.67 -18.74 14.26
C ILE A 47 1.63 -17.83 13.59
N ASP A 48 0.79 -18.45 12.74
CA ASP A 48 -0.29 -17.82 11.96
C ASP A 48 0.13 -16.83 10.86
N SER A 49 1.40 -16.83 10.44
CA SER A 49 1.91 -15.97 9.37
C SER A 49 2.38 -16.75 8.14
N LEU A 50 2.20 -16.14 6.96
CA LEU A 50 2.61 -16.67 5.66
C LEU A 50 3.73 -15.81 5.08
N TYR A 51 4.94 -16.34 4.95
CA TYR A 51 6.08 -15.63 4.37
C TYR A 51 6.52 -16.28 3.06
N SER A 52 6.79 -15.49 2.03
CA SER A 52 7.41 -15.96 0.79
C SER A 52 8.36 -14.90 0.26
N GLY A 53 9.66 -15.19 0.28
CA GLY A 53 10.73 -14.20 0.13
C GLY A 53 11.63 -14.16 1.37
N PHE A 54 12.01 -12.95 1.80
CA PHE A 54 12.80 -12.75 3.01
C PHE A 54 11.95 -12.98 4.27
N VAL A 55 12.46 -13.81 5.18
CA VAL A 55 11.89 -13.99 6.53
C VAL A 55 12.66 -13.07 7.48
N PRO A 56 12.03 -12.05 8.09
CA PRO A 56 12.69 -11.17 9.05
C PRO A 56 13.39 -11.97 10.16
N GLY A 57 14.66 -11.65 10.43
CA GLY A 57 15.52 -12.41 11.35
C GLY A 57 15.09 -12.38 12.82
N SER A 58 14.07 -11.60 13.17
CA SER A 58 13.61 -11.34 14.55
C SER A 58 12.31 -12.05 14.95
N LEU A 59 11.77 -12.96 14.14
CA LEU A 59 10.40 -13.50 14.31
C LEU A 59 10.19 -14.51 15.45
N SER A 60 11.19 -14.82 16.28
CA SER A 60 10.98 -15.63 17.48
C SER A 60 10.17 -14.82 18.51
N GLY A 61 8.84 -14.87 18.41
CA GLY A 61 7.90 -14.32 19.39
C GLY A 61 7.14 -13.05 18.99
N ALA A 62 7.45 -12.39 17.86
CA ALA A 62 6.66 -11.30 17.28
C ALA A 62 7.14 -10.99 15.85
N PRO A 63 6.27 -10.71 14.87
CA PRO A 63 4.83 -10.50 14.92
C PRO A 63 3.95 -11.60 14.27
N GLN A 64 2.73 -11.73 14.77
CA GLN A 64 1.72 -12.73 14.39
C GLN A 64 0.71 -12.19 13.36
N GLY A 65 0.04 -13.11 12.64
CA GLY A 65 -1.07 -12.80 11.73
C GLY A 65 -0.69 -12.07 10.44
N ASN A 66 0.58 -12.12 10.02
CA ASN A 66 1.05 -11.41 8.83
C ASN A 66 1.01 -12.29 7.58
N THR A 67 0.62 -11.72 6.44
CA THR A 67 0.81 -12.32 5.10
C THR A 67 1.85 -11.50 4.35
N ILE A 68 3.05 -12.02 4.13
CA ILE A 68 4.16 -11.33 3.47
C ILE A 68 4.64 -12.12 2.25
N LEU A 69 4.53 -11.53 1.06
CA LEU A 69 4.90 -12.14 -0.21
C LEU A 69 5.67 -11.14 -1.08
N GLY A 70 6.96 -11.36 -1.32
CA GLY A 70 7.76 -10.51 -2.19
C GLY A 70 9.21 -10.38 -1.74
N ILE A 71 10.07 -9.95 -2.65
CA ILE A 71 11.47 -9.65 -2.34
C ILE A 71 11.50 -8.42 -1.43
N ASP A 72 12.12 -8.55 -0.25
CA ASP A 72 12.25 -7.53 0.80
C ASP A 72 10.94 -6.95 1.35
N ALA A 73 9.81 -7.62 1.11
CA ALA A 73 8.54 -7.26 1.72
C ALA A 73 8.63 -7.40 3.25
N GLY A 74 8.25 -6.37 4.00
CA GLY A 74 8.29 -6.37 5.46
C GLY A 74 9.67 -6.63 6.10
N ASN A 75 10.78 -6.37 5.39
CA ASN A 75 12.14 -6.68 5.85
C ASN A 75 12.47 -6.09 7.25
N ALA A 76 12.00 -4.88 7.52
CA ALA A 76 12.22 -4.19 8.80
C ALA A 76 11.19 -4.51 9.90
N LEU A 77 10.26 -5.44 9.68
CA LEU A 77 9.15 -5.71 10.61
C LEU A 77 9.67 -6.34 11.91
N THR A 78 9.39 -5.69 13.04
CA THR A 78 9.83 -6.13 14.37
C THR A 78 8.66 -6.59 15.24
N THR A 79 7.64 -5.76 15.44
CA THR A 79 6.50 -6.06 16.34
C THR A 79 5.13 -5.85 15.71
N GLY A 80 5.05 -5.36 14.47
CA GLY A 80 3.79 -5.05 13.80
C GLY A 80 3.00 -6.30 13.36
N THR A 81 1.77 -6.45 13.82
CA THR A 81 0.91 -7.64 13.58
C THR A 81 -0.19 -7.40 12.55
N ASN A 82 -0.80 -8.48 12.06
CA ASN A 82 -2.00 -8.45 11.21
C ASN A 82 -1.84 -7.66 9.89
N ASN A 83 -0.65 -7.68 9.29
CA ASN A 83 -0.35 -6.97 8.04
C ASN A 83 -0.44 -7.90 6.82
N THR A 84 -0.94 -7.40 5.69
CA THR A 84 -0.83 -8.05 4.38
C THR A 84 0.12 -7.25 3.50
N LEU A 85 1.32 -7.77 3.23
CA LEU A 85 2.38 -7.12 2.46
C LEU A 85 2.73 -7.96 1.22
N ILE A 86 2.26 -7.56 0.05
CA ILE A 86 2.40 -8.33 -1.18
C ILE A 86 3.05 -7.47 -2.28
N GLY A 87 4.27 -7.80 -2.68
CA GLY A 87 5.04 -7.12 -3.72
C GLY A 87 6.49 -6.87 -3.31
N ASN A 88 7.37 -6.64 -4.28
CA ASN A 88 8.75 -6.26 -3.98
C ASN A 88 8.80 -4.93 -3.21
N ASP A 89 9.55 -4.87 -2.11
CA ASP A 89 9.66 -3.72 -1.19
C ASP A 89 8.34 -3.28 -0.54
N ALA A 90 7.28 -4.10 -0.58
CA ALA A 90 6.02 -3.78 0.09
C ALA A 90 6.25 -3.69 1.60
N GLY A 91 6.05 -2.51 2.19
CA GLY A 91 6.33 -2.29 3.61
C GLY A 91 7.80 -2.51 4.01
N LEU A 92 8.77 -2.31 3.09
CA LEU A 92 10.21 -2.56 3.33
C LEU A 92 10.72 -2.04 4.68
N LEU A 93 10.36 -0.81 5.06
CA LEU A 93 10.77 -0.15 6.30
C LEU A 93 9.66 -0.11 7.36
N LEU A 94 8.62 -0.95 7.24
CA LEU A 94 7.56 -1.05 8.25
C LEU A 94 8.09 -1.76 9.49
N THR A 95 8.28 -1.04 10.60
CA THR A 95 8.85 -1.60 11.83
C THR A 95 7.78 -2.10 12.82
N THR A 96 6.88 -1.21 13.24
CA THR A 96 5.88 -1.48 14.29
C THR A 96 4.43 -1.30 13.83
N GLY A 97 4.19 -0.96 12.56
CA GLY A 97 2.84 -0.73 12.05
C GLY A 97 2.02 -2.03 12.00
N ALA A 98 0.73 -1.93 12.31
CA ALA A 98 -0.18 -3.06 12.38
C ALA A 98 -1.43 -2.85 11.51
N GLU A 99 -2.13 -3.94 11.18
CA GLU A 99 -3.43 -3.90 10.50
C GLU A 99 -3.38 -3.18 9.14
N THR A 100 -2.26 -3.29 8.43
CA THR A 100 -2.08 -2.67 7.10
C THR A 100 -2.28 -3.66 5.96
N THR A 101 -2.71 -3.16 4.80
CA THR A 101 -2.76 -3.96 3.57
C THR A 101 -2.02 -3.23 2.46
N PHE A 102 -0.81 -3.67 2.14
CA PHE A 102 0.05 -3.13 1.09
C PHE A 102 0.21 -4.14 -0.04
N VAL A 103 -0.30 -3.81 -1.23
CA VAL A 103 -0.28 -4.71 -2.40
C VAL A 103 0.26 -3.98 -3.63
N GLY A 104 1.50 -4.27 -4.02
CA GLY A 104 2.18 -3.68 -5.17
C GLY A 104 3.68 -3.49 -4.92
N ARG A 105 4.45 -3.20 -5.97
CA ARG A 105 5.87 -2.89 -5.80
C ARG A 105 6.04 -1.54 -5.09
N SER A 106 6.84 -1.54 -4.02
CA SER A 106 7.19 -0.38 -3.20
C SER A 106 5.98 0.34 -2.56
N THR A 107 4.87 -0.36 -2.35
CA THR A 107 3.73 0.18 -1.57
C THR A 107 4.10 0.33 -0.11
N GLY A 108 3.80 1.48 0.49
CA GLY A 108 4.08 1.71 1.92
C GLY A 108 5.56 1.50 2.29
N ARG A 109 6.50 1.70 1.34
CA ARG A 109 7.92 1.35 1.50
C ARG A 109 8.57 2.03 2.71
N VAL A 110 8.21 3.29 3.00
CA VAL A 110 8.70 4.06 4.14
C VAL A 110 7.50 4.38 5.04
N ASN A 111 7.15 3.47 5.96
CA ASN A 111 5.90 3.58 6.69
C ASN A 111 6.01 3.15 8.16
N THR A 112 5.35 3.88 9.06
CA THR A 112 5.11 3.47 10.47
C THR A 112 3.62 3.38 10.81
N ALA A 113 2.75 3.63 9.83
CA ALA A 113 1.31 3.74 9.98
C ALA A 113 0.64 2.40 10.33
N THR A 114 -0.44 2.53 11.07
CA THR A 114 -1.39 1.48 11.41
C THR A 114 -2.69 1.68 10.63
N GLY A 115 -3.38 0.60 10.28
CA GLY A 115 -4.73 0.65 9.70
C GLY A 115 -4.83 1.27 8.31
N SER A 116 -3.77 1.21 7.50
CA SER A 116 -3.75 1.80 6.14
C SER A 116 -3.83 0.73 5.05
N VAL A 117 -4.55 1.05 3.97
CA VAL A 117 -4.64 0.24 2.75
C VAL A 117 -3.92 0.98 1.62
N SER A 118 -2.91 0.36 1.01
CA SER A 118 -2.24 0.89 -0.17
C SER A 118 -2.11 -0.17 -1.25
N MET A 119 -2.60 0.08 -2.46
CA MET A 119 -2.58 -0.87 -3.57
C MET A 119 -2.15 -0.21 -4.87
N GLY A 120 -1.18 -0.79 -5.58
CA GLY A 120 -0.63 -0.27 -6.83
C GLY A 120 0.85 0.11 -6.73
N TYR A 121 1.52 0.35 -7.85
CA TYR A 121 2.94 0.72 -7.86
C TYR A 121 3.20 2.02 -7.10
N GLU A 122 4.04 1.99 -6.07
CA GLU A 122 4.39 3.14 -5.21
C GLU A 122 3.17 3.85 -4.56
N ALA A 123 2.04 3.15 -4.40
CA ALA A 123 0.91 3.69 -3.64
C ALA A 123 1.30 3.86 -2.17
N GLY A 124 1.02 5.03 -1.60
CA GLY A 124 1.37 5.35 -0.21
C GLY A 124 2.87 5.24 0.10
N TYR A 125 3.74 5.46 -0.89
CA TYR A 125 5.19 5.18 -0.83
C TYR A 125 5.90 5.70 0.44
N SER A 126 5.68 6.97 0.79
CA SER A 126 6.17 7.55 2.04
C SER A 126 5.01 7.92 2.96
N ASN A 127 4.77 7.13 4.01
CA ASN A 127 3.79 7.44 5.06
C ASN A 127 4.45 7.46 6.44
N THR A 128 5.08 8.57 6.80
CA THR A 128 5.99 8.58 7.97
C THR A 128 5.29 8.53 9.34
N SER A 129 4.02 8.94 9.45
CA SER A 129 3.20 8.78 10.67
C SER A 129 1.68 8.95 10.50
N GLY A 130 1.16 9.04 9.27
CA GLY A 130 -0.29 9.22 9.04
C GLY A 130 -1.04 7.88 9.12
N VAL A 131 -2.04 7.78 9.98
CA VAL A 131 -2.88 6.57 10.12
C VAL A 131 -4.09 6.57 9.17
N SER A 132 -4.71 5.40 8.98
CA SER A 132 -6.04 5.28 8.36
C SER A 132 -6.16 5.85 6.93
N ASN A 133 -5.15 5.62 6.10
CA ASN A 133 -5.16 6.06 4.70
C ASN A 133 -5.58 4.92 3.76
N THR A 134 -6.37 5.23 2.73
CA THR A 134 -6.69 4.34 1.61
C THR A 134 -6.07 4.91 0.33
N ASN A 135 -5.06 4.26 -0.24
CA ASN A 135 -4.36 4.70 -1.46
C ASN A 135 -4.44 3.61 -2.53
N VAL A 136 -5.20 3.78 -3.59
CA VAL A 136 -5.39 2.75 -4.63
C VAL A 136 -5.09 3.32 -6.01
N GLY A 137 -3.99 2.88 -6.63
CA GLY A 137 -3.55 3.31 -7.95
C GLY A 137 -2.04 3.54 -8.04
N TYR A 138 -1.51 3.67 -9.25
CA TYR A 138 -0.11 4.05 -9.48
C TYR A 138 0.17 5.40 -8.80
N LYS A 139 1.12 5.43 -7.86
CA LYS A 139 1.51 6.63 -7.09
C LYS A 139 0.35 7.37 -6.41
N ALA A 140 -0.75 6.69 -6.10
CA ALA A 140 -1.81 7.26 -5.28
C ALA A 140 -1.25 7.57 -3.88
N GLY A 141 -1.41 8.80 -3.41
CA GLY A 141 -0.84 9.24 -2.13
C GLY A 141 0.68 9.04 -2.01
N TYR A 142 1.45 9.20 -3.09
CA TYR A 142 2.89 8.94 -3.12
C TYR A 142 3.68 9.65 -2.00
N GLN A 143 3.30 10.91 -1.68
CA GLN A 143 3.83 11.65 -0.55
C GLN A 143 2.79 11.80 0.56
N ASN A 144 2.83 10.93 1.56
CA ASN A 144 1.98 11.01 2.75
C ASN A 144 2.83 11.38 3.97
N THR A 145 3.21 12.65 4.14
CA THR A 145 3.80 13.08 5.43
C THR A 145 2.75 13.06 6.54
N THR A 146 3.19 13.07 7.80
CA THR A 146 2.50 13.16 9.12
C THR A 146 0.96 13.22 9.27
N ASN A 147 0.19 13.77 8.32
CA ASN A 147 -1.26 13.90 8.39
C ASN A 147 -2.00 12.62 7.92
N ALA A 148 -3.09 12.30 8.61
CA ALA A 148 -3.87 11.05 8.48
C ALA A 148 -5.18 11.21 7.67
N ASN A 149 -5.95 10.12 7.57
CA ASN A 149 -7.35 10.08 7.11
C ASN A 149 -7.58 10.52 5.65
N ARG A 150 -6.81 9.96 4.72
CA ARG A 150 -6.94 10.27 3.29
C ARG A 150 -7.49 9.08 2.51
N THR A 151 -8.36 9.35 1.56
CA THR A 151 -8.82 8.37 0.56
C THR A 151 -8.40 8.86 -0.82
N TYR A 152 -7.37 8.25 -1.39
CA TYR A 152 -6.91 8.51 -2.75
C TYR A 152 -7.10 7.27 -3.63
N MET A 153 -7.91 7.39 -4.68
CA MET A 153 -8.17 6.29 -5.61
C MET A 153 -8.04 6.78 -7.05
N GLY A 154 -7.04 6.29 -7.78
CA GLY A 154 -6.75 6.67 -9.16
C GLY A 154 -5.26 6.84 -9.41
N TYR A 155 -4.87 6.88 -10.69
CA TYR A 155 -3.50 7.17 -11.09
C TYR A 155 -3.09 8.56 -10.59
N GLU A 156 -2.05 8.63 -9.76
CA GLU A 156 -1.51 9.85 -9.16
C GLU A 156 -2.54 10.70 -8.39
N ALA A 157 -3.63 10.09 -7.91
CA ALA A 157 -4.58 10.75 -7.01
C ALA A 157 -3.86 11.14 -5.70
N GLY A 158 -3.99 12.39 -5.27
CA GLY A 158 -3.31 12.90 -4.08
C GLY A 158 -1.78 12.94 -4.19
N ASN A 159 -1.20 12.71 -5.37
CA ASN A 159 0.25 12.78 -5.53
C ASN A 159 0.72 14.20 -5.18
N TYR A 160 1.76 14.31 -4.35
CA TYR A 160 2.28 15.55 -3.77
C TYR A 160 1.35 16.32 -2.80
N ASN A 161 0.16 15.79 -2.42
CA ASN A 161 -0.66 16.43 -1.40
C ASN A 161 -0.28 15.93 -0.01
N SER A 162 0.16 16.85 0.87
CA SER A 162 0.60 16.54 2.23
C SER A 162 -0.46 16.77 3.32
N GLY A 163 -1.64 17.33 2.97
CA GLY A 163 -2.74 17.60 3.89
C GLY A 163 -3.53 16.35 4.29
N GLY A 164 -4.10 16.37 5.50
CA GLY A 164 -4.98 15.30 6.01
C GLY A 164 -6.45 15.48 5.59
N ASN A 165 -7.29 14.49 5.93
CA ASN A 165 -8.76 14.53 5.73
C ASN A 165 -9.19 14.79 4.28
N ASN A 166 -8.48 14.23 3.31
CA ASN A 166 -8.75 14.43 1.88
C ASN A 166 -9.41 13.22 1.23
N THR A 167 -10.35 13.45 0.32
CA THR A 167 -10.91 12.42 -0.56
C THR A 167 -10.63 12.81 -2.01
N GLY A 168 -9.72 12.11 -2.67
CA GLY A 168 -9.40 12.28 -4.09
C GLY A 168 -9.69 11.02 -4.88
N VAL A 169 -10.69 11.03 -5.77
CA VAL A 169 -11.06 9.86 -6.58
C VAL A 169 -11.04 10.23 -8.07
N GLY A 170 -10.14 9.63 -8.84
CA GLY A 170 -9.95 9.87 -10.26
C GLY A 170 -8.48 10.08 -10.64
N TYR A 171 -8.21 10.11 -11.95
CA TYR A 171 -6.88 10.43 -12.47
C TYR A 171 -6.44 11.81 -11.97
N ARG A 172 -5.33 11.89 -11.23
CA ARG A 172 -4.78 13.13 -10.65
C ARG A 172 -5.77 13.98 -9.86
N ALA A 173 -6.80 13.35 -9.26
CA ALA A 173 -7.69 14.05 -8.35
C ALA A 173 -6.94 14.48 -7.08
N CYS A 174 -7.20 15.70 -6.58
CA CYS A 174 -6.52 16.29 -5.42
C CYS A 174 -4.98 16.27 -5.50
N ASN A 175 -4.41 16.36 -6.70
CA ASN A 175 -2.97 16.37 -6.89
C ASN A 175 -2.38 17.69 -6.36
N GLY A 176 -1.34 17.58 -5.53
CA GLY A 176 -0.62 18.71 -4.98
C GLY A 176 0.36 19.31 -5.98
N TYR A 177 0.73 20.57 -5.77
CA TYR A 177 1.79 21.19 -6.55
C TYR A 177 3.18 20.77 -6.03
N PHE A 178 4.02 20.21 -6.91
CA PHE A 178 5.41 19.89 -6.56
C PHE A 178 6.23 21.19 -6.41
N SER A 179 6.45 21.63 -5.17
CA SER A 179 7.29 22.80 -4.88
C SER A 179 8.59 22.39 -4.21
N PHE A 180 9.74 22.79 -4.78
CA PHE A 180 11.05 22.66 -4.14
C PHE A 180 11.18 23.70 -3.01
N GLY A 181 10.56 23.45 -1.86
CA GLY A 181 10.61 24.36 -0.71
C GLY A 181 9.78 23.90 0.49
N THR A 182 10.04 24.51 1.65
CA THR A 182 9.47 24.21 2.99
C THR A 182 7.98 24.57 3.17
N GLY A 183 7.21 24.56 2.09
CA GLY A 183 5.78 24.84 2.08
C GLY A 183 5.06 23.89 1.12
N GLN A 184 5.19 22.58 1.36
CA GLN A 184 4.37 21.57 0.69
C GLN A 184 2.90 21.86 1.03
N GLY A 185 2.03 21.98 0.03
CA GLY A 185 0.64 22.39 0.23
C GLY A 185 -0.04 21.56 1.31
N THR A 186 -0.57 22.23 2.34
CA THR A 186 -1.33 21.64 3.45
C THR A 186 -2.80 21.51 3.08
N GLY A 187 -3.10 21.19 1.81
CA GLY A 187 -4.45 21.19 1.25
C GLY A 187 -5.31 20.10 1.86
N ALA A 188 -5.74 20.32 3.10
CA ALA A 188 -6.53 19.45 3.94
C ALA A 188 -8.03 19.71 3.75
N ASP A 189 -8.83 18.74 4.18
CA ASP A 189 -10.29 18.81 4.18
C ASP A 189 -10.88 18.99 2.76
N ASN A 190 -10.24 18.48 1.71
CA ASN A 190 -10.72 18.59 0.33
C ASN A 190 -11.40 17.30 -0.16
N THR A 191 -12.45 17.46 -0.97
CA THR A 191 -13.11 16.36 -1.69
C THR A 191 -13.06 16.62 -3.20
N GLY A 192 -12.16 15.95 -3.92
CA GLY A 192 -12.04 15.99 -5.37
C GLY A 192 -12.44 14.65 -6.01
N ILE A 193 -13.47 14.63 -6.83
CA ILE A 193 -13.93 13.43 -7.53
C ILE A 193 -14.05 13.71 -9.02
N GLY A 194 -13.27 13.02 -9.85
CA GLY A 194 -13.24 13.17 -11.30
C GLY A 194 -11.82 13.21 -11.87
N TYR A 195 -11.72 13.16 -13.20
CA TYR A 195 -10.45 13.38 -13.90
C TYR A 195 -9.95 14.80 -13.61
N GLU A 196 -8.76 14.93 -13.02
CA GLU A 196 -8.10 16.19 -12.69
C GLU A 196 -8.95 17.15 -11.83
N ALA A 197 -9.88 16.62 -11.02
CA ALA A 197 -10.58 17.44 -10.03
C ALA A 197 -9.58 17.93 -8.98
N MET A 198 -9.42 19.25 -8.82
CA MET A 198 -8.38 19.86 -7.98
C MET A 198 -6.95 19.38 -8.30
N SER A 199 -6.57 19.35 -9.58
CA SER A 199 -5.26 18.87 -10.05
C SER A 199 -4.06 19.76 -9.72
N SER A 200 -4.28 20.91 -9.08
CA SER A 200 -3.24 21.92 -8.81
C SER A 200 -3.42 22.56 -7.43
N LEU A 201 -3.57 21.74 -6.38
CA LEU A 201 -3.64 22.26 -5.01
C LEU A 201 -2.30 22.93 -4.65
N ASN A 202 -2.28 24.27 -4.68
CA ASN A 202 -1.09 25.09 -4.42
C ASN A 202 -1.27 25.93 -3.15
N GLY A 203 -0.51 25.60 -2.12
CA GLY A 203 -0.37 26.42 -0.91
C GLY A 203 -1.25 26.01 0.28
N ALA A 204 -1.03 26.68 1.41
CA ALA A 204 -1.69 26.39 2.68
C ALA A 204 -3.18 26.76 2.73
N SER A 205 -3.64 27.55 1.76
CA SER A 205 -5.00 28.06 1.70
C SER A 205 -5.96 27.19 0.89
N ALA A 206 -5.45 26.16 0.21
CA ALA A 206 -6.22 25.22 -0.60
C ALA A 206 -6.98 24.20 0.27
N ILE A 207 -7.79 24.67 1.22
CA ILE A 207 -8.46 23.83 2.24
C ILE A 207 -9.98 23.86 2.10
N LYS A 208 -10.67 22.81 2.54
CA LYS A 208 -12.15 22.78 2.65
C LYS A 208 -12.86 22.96 1.32
N ASN A 209 -12.30 22.45 0.22
CA ASN A 209 -12.93 22.55 -1.09
C ASN A 209 -13.66 21.26 -1.47
N THR A 210 -14.71 21.37 -2.26
CA THR A 210 -15.42 20.25 -2.88
C THR A 210 -15.47 20.46 -4.39
N ALA A 211 -14.93 19.52 -5.16
CA ALA A 211 -14.92 19.54 -6.62
C ALA A 211 -15.37 18.17 -7.12
N VAL A 212 -16.48 18.15 -7.85
CA VAL A 212 -16.99 16.92 -8.45
C VAL A 212 -17.19 17.15 -9.94
N GLY A 213 -16.48 16.39 -10.77
CA GLY A 213 -16.51 16.54 -12.22
C GLY A 213 -15.12 16.70 -12.81
N VAL A 214 -15.05 16.57 -14.13
CA VAL A 214 -13.80 16.62 -14.89
C VAL A 214 -13.22 18.03 -14.84
N GLN A 215 -11.97 18.16 -14.36
CA GLN A 215 -11.22 19.40 -14.23
C GLN A 215 -11.93 20.47 -13.36
N SER A 216 -12.86 20.06 -12.50
CA SER A 216 -13.51 20.96 -11.55
C SER A 216 -12.48 21.50 -10.55
N LEU A 217 -12.46 22.82 -10.34
CA LEU A 217 -11.41 23.54 -9.61
C LEU A 217 -9.97 23.22 -10.10
N GLY A 218 -9.78 22.93 -11.38
CA GLY A 218 -8.47 22.53 -11.92
C GLY A 218 -7.42 23.64 -12.04
N GLY A 219 -7.76 24.92 -11.78
CA GLY A 219 -6.87 26.07 -12.01
C GLY A 219 -6.86 27.17 -10.95
N VAL A 220 -7.86 27.22 -10.06
CA VAL A 220 -7.93 28.17 -8.94
C VAL A 220 -7.75 27.34 -7.70
N LEU A 221 -6.79 27.61 -6.79
CA LEU A 221 -6.87 27.07 -5.41
C LEU A 221 -5.82 27.68 -4.44
N THR A 222 -5.57 28.99 -4.52
CA THR A 222 -5.02 29.71 -3.36
C THR A 222 -6.10 30.10 -2.34
N ALA A 223 -7.35 29.68 -2.55
CA ALA A 223 -8.50 29.96 -1.70
C ALA A 223 -9.19 28.67 -1.24
N GLY A 224 -9.72 28.68 -0.02
CA GLY A 224 -10.48 27.58 0.56
C GLY A 224 -11.99 27.81 0.54
N ASN A 225 -12.76 26.81 0.96
CA ASN A 225 -14.22 26.86 1.09
C ASN A 225 -14.99 26.99 -0.24
N ASN A 226 -14.48 26.41 -1.32
CA ASN A 226 -15.17 26.42 -2.62
C ASN A 226 -15.96 25.12 -2.84
N ALA A 227 -17.09 25.21 -3.54
CA ALA A 227 -17.85 24.06 -4.02
C ALA A 227 -18.10 24.20 -5.53
N ALA A 228 -17.67 23.21 -6.30
CA ALA A 228 -17.83 23.18 -7.75
C ALA A 228 -18.30 21.80 -8.23
N LEU A 229 -19.27 21.80 -9.14
CA LEU A 229 -19.87 20.60 -9.71
C LEU A 229 -19.95 20.74 -11.23
N GLY A 230 -19.37 19.81 -11.98
CA GLY A 230 -19.45 19.73 -13.43
C GLY A 230 -18.10 19.80 -14.15
N TYR A 231 -18.16 19.85 -15.48
CA TYR A 231 -16.98 19.97 -16.34
C TYR A 231 -16.39 21.37 -16.22
N ARG A 232 -15.12 21.47 -15.81
CA ARG A 232 -14.38 22.73 -15.66
C ARG A 232 -15.06 23.77 -14.75
N ALA A 233 -15.92 23.32 -13.84
CA ALA A 233 -16.58 24.21 -12.88
C ALA A 233 -15.55 24.88 -11.96
N GLY A 234 -15.74 26.17 -11.67
CA GLY A 234 -14.86 26.93 -10.77
C GLY A 234 -13.43 27.14 -11.30
N GLN A 235 -13.22 27.00 -12.62
CA GLN A 235 -12.04 27.54 -13.29
C GLN A 235 -12.27 29.05 -13.52
N MET A 236 -11.51 29.91 -12.85
CA MET A 236 -11.42 31.35 -13.10
C MET A 236 -9.99 31.71 -13.47
#